data_AF-A0A3D3ZA37-F1
#
_entry.id   AF-A0A3D3ZA37-F1
#
_cell.length_a   1.000
_cell.length_b   1.000
_cell.length_c   1.000
_cell.angle_alpha   90.00
_cell.angle_beta   90.00
_cell.angle_gamma   90.00
#
_symmetry.space_group_name_H-M   'P 1'
#
loop_
_entity.id
_entity.type
_entity.pdbx_description
1 polymer ?
#
loop_
_entity_poly.entity_id
_entity_poly.type
_entity_poly.pdbx_seq_one_letter_code
_entity_poly.pdbx_strand_id
1 'polypeptide(L)'
;YNAHFDLSFLFYMLLRDGDPAILKGKDKLDLLTVYRDRHGYPHRLCSAIEVYGLSGKVVNSHRAVDDVLATVAVMEEMEKEKNDLERYVNLFGYNPKYGIEGKPISSITYKPQPYNPVKPLYEA
;
A
#
# COMPACT_ATOMS: atom_id res chain seq x y z
N TYR A 1 0.84 3.86 2.26
CA TYR A 1 0.35 2.57 2.79
C TYR A 1 -1.17 2.58 2.65
N ASN A 2 -1.83 1.55 2.11
CA ASN A 2 -3.21 1.66 1.60
C ASN A 2 -3.33 2.71 0.47
N ALA A 3 -2.42 2.63 -0.50
CA ALA A 3 -2.14 3.71 -1.45
C ALA A 3 -3.33 4.12 -2.32
N HIS A 4 -4.34 3.26 -2.52
CA HIS A 4 -5.57 3.63 -3.24
C HIS A 4 -6.21 4.88 -2.62
N PHE A 5 -6.34 4.91 -1.30
CA PHE A 5 -6.99 6.01 -0.58
C PHE A 5 -6.28 7.33 -0.89
N ASP A 6 -4.98 7.41 -0.60
CA ASP A 6 -4.19 8.63 -0.80
C ASP A 6 -4.17 9.08 -2.26
N LEU A 7 -4.02 8.14 -3.21
CA LEU A 7 -3.99 8.43 -4.64
C LEU A 7 -5.34 8.94 -5.16
N SER A 8 -6.45 8.40 -4.66
CA SER A 8 -7.79 8.87 -5.00
C SER A 8 -8.01 10.29 -4.47
N PHE A 9 -7.62 10.59 -3.23
CA PHE A 9 -7.68 11.94 -2.68
C PHE A 9 -6.80 12.93 -3.47
N LEU A 10 -5.56 12.55 -3.78
CA LEU A 10 -4.64 13.37 -4.57
C LEU A 10 -5.18 13.64 -5.98
N PHE A 11 -5.76 12.63 -6.64
CA PHE A 11 -6.35 12.79 -7.96
C PHE A 11 -7.49 13.82 -7.96
N TYR A 12 -8.42 13.72 -7.01
CA TYR A 12 -9.55 14.67 -6.95
C TYR A 12 -9.13 16.08 -6.53
N MET A 13 -8.10 16.21 -5.68
CA MET A 13 -7.50 17.52 -5.38
C MET A 13 -6.92 18.14 -6.65
N LEU A 14 -6.10 17.39 -7.41
CA LEU A 14 -5.50 17.86 -8.65
C LEU A 14 -6.55 18.14 -9.73
N LEU A 15 -7.63 17.37 -9.78
CA LEU A 15 -8.75 17.63 -10.70
C LEU A 15 -9.42 18.98 -10.42
N ARG A 16 -9.47 19.40 -9.16
CA ARG A 16 -10.09 20.67 -8.74
C ARG A 16 -9.14 21.86 -8.89
N ASP A 17 -7.91 21.72 -8.41
CA ASP A 17 -6.99 22.85 -8.18
C ASP A 17 -5.62 22.71 -8.87
N GLY A 18 -5.43 21.74 -9.76
CA GLY A 18 -4.13 21.46 -10.38
C GLY A 18 -4.21 20.72 -11.71
N ASP A 19 -3.21 19.87 -11.98
CA ASP A 19 -3.16 19.01 -13.16
C ASP A 19 -3.11 17.53 -12.76
N PRO A 20 -4.20 16.75 -12.93
CA PRO A 20 -4.19 15.32 -12.62
C PRO A 20 -3.36 14.50 -13.62
N ALA A 21 -2.98 15.05 -14.77
CA ALA A 21 -2.15 14.35 -15.75
C ALA A 21 -0.75 14.05 -15.21
N ILE A 22 -0.27 14.77 -14.19
CA ILE A 22 1.02 14.49 -13.53
C ILE A 22 1.08 13.09 -12.92
N LEU A 23 -0.07 12.44 -12.65
CA LEU A 23 -0.12 11.07 -12.11
C LEU A 23 -0.02 9.98 -13.19
N LYS A 24 -0.11 10.36 -14.48
CA LYS A 24 -0.01 9.42 -15.61
C LYS A 24 1.42 8.88 -15.74
N GLY A 25 1.54 7.61 -16.08
CA GLY A 25 2.84 6.95 -16.30
C GLY A 25 3.71 6.79 -15.06
N LYS A 26 3.22 7.14 -13.86
CA LYS A 26 3.92 6.91 -12.60
C LYS A 26 3.54 5.54 -12.04
N ASP A 27 4.55 4.73 -11.77
CA ASP A 27 4.36 3.46 -11.08
C ASP A 27 3.90 3.69 -9.64
N LYS A 28 3.08 2.76 -9.16
CA LYS A 28 2.40 2.85 -7.87
C LYS A 28 2.61 1.54 -7.12
N LEU A 29 3.04 1.63 -5.87
CA LEU A 29 3.23 0.49 -4.99
C LEU A 29 2.37 0.66 -3.73
N ASP A 30 1.61 -0.38 -3.38
CA ASP A 30 0.83 -0.41 -2.15
C ASP A 30 1.41 -1.41 -1.14
N LEU A 31 2.05 -0.89 -0.10
CA LEU A 31 2.63 -1.73 0.95
C LEU A 31 1.60 -2.48 1.79
N LEU A 32 0.33 -2.04 1.83
CA LEU A 32 -0.72 -2.82 2.50
C LEU A 32 -0.96 -4.15 1.76
N THR A 33 -0.97 -4.10 0.43
CA THR A 33 -1.05 -5.29 -0.43
C THR A 33 0.12 -6.24 -0.15
N VAL A 34 1.35 -5.73 -0.10
CA VAL A 34 2.54 -6.53 0.23
C VAL A 34 2.45 -7.12 1.64
N TYR A 35 2.10 -6.30 2.63
CA TYR A 35 2.03 -6.72 4.03
C TYR A 35 1.04 -7.85 4.25
N ARG A 36 -0.13 -7.81 3.59
CA ARG A 36 -1.16 -8.85 3.69
C ARG A 36 -0.71 -10.21 3.18
N ASP A 37 0.17 -10.26 2.19
CA ASP A 37 0.72 -11.52 1.68
C ASP A 37 1.74 -12.15 2.63
N ARG A 38 2.35 -11.34 3.49
CA ARG A 38 3.50 -11.73 4.32
C ARG A 38 3.11 -11.97 5.78
N HIS A 39 2.17 -11.17 6.28
CA HIS A 39 1.80 -11.14 7.68
C HIS A 39 0.28 -11.20 7.88
N GLY A 40 -0.13 -11.90 8.94
CA GLY A 40 -1.52 -12.00 9.33
C GLY A 40 -2.10 -10.68 9.85
N TYR A 41 -3.43 -10.65 10.00
CA TYR A 41 -4.13 -9.51 10.63
C TYR A 41 -3.60 -9.28 12.06
N PRO A 42 -3.47 -8.02 12.55
CA PRO A 42 -3.92 -6.76 11.96
C PRO A 42 -3.00 -6.15 10.89
N HIS A 43 -3.60 -5.50 9.88
CA HIS A 43 -2.90 -4.93 8.72
C HIS A 43 -2.78 -3.39 8.75
N ARG A 44 -2.71 -2.79 9.94
CA ARG A 44 -2.46 -1.34 10.05
C ARG A 44 -0.97 -1.05 9.90
N LEU A 45 -0.61 0.18 9.53
CA LEU A 45 0.80 0.58 9.46
C LEU A 45 1.52 0.40 10.81
N CYS A 46 0.86 0.70 11.94
CA CYS A 46 1.41 0.45 13.28
C CYS A 46 1.71 -1.03 13.53
N SER A 47 0.89 -1.94 13.02
CA SER A 47 1.12 -3.39 13.11
C SER A 47 2.36 -3.81 12.32
N ALA A 48 2.56 -3.25 11.12
CA ALA A 48 3.77 -3.50 10.35
C ALA A 48 5.02 -2.96 11.06
N ILE A 49 4.95 -1.76 11.64
CA ILE A 49 6.05 -1.18 12.45
C ILE A 49 6.45 -2.10 13.60
N GLU A 50 5.47 -2.66 14.32
CA GLU A 50 5.72 -3.60 15.41
C GLU A 50 6.36 -4.90 14.90
N VAL A 51 5.78 -5.51 13.86
CA VAL A 51 6.26 -6.79 13.28
C VAL A 51 7.70 -6.69 12.77
N TYR A 52 8.05 -5.59 12.12
CA TYR A 52 9.42 -5.36 11.62
C TYR A 52 10.37 -4.78 12.68
N GLY A 53 9.98 -4.67 13.95
CA GLY A 53 10.86 -4.18 15.01
C GLY A 53 11.32 -2.74 14.81
N LEU A 54 10.43 -1.90 14.27
CA LEU A 54 10.66 -0.48 14.01
C LEU A 54 10.11 0.43 15.13
N SER A 55 9.48 -0.16 16.16
CA SER A 55 9.01 0.56 17.34
C SER A 55 10.15 1.34 18.01
N GLY A 56 9.94 2.64 18.22
CA GLY A 56 10.95 3.56 18.76
C GLY A 56 12.01 4.04 17.74
N LYS A 57 12.03 3.49 16.53
CA LYS A 57 12.87 3.98 15.41
C LYS A 57 12.11 4.93 14.49
N VAL A 58 10.80 4.75 14.37
CA VAL A 58 9.90 5.61 13.59
C VAL A 58 8.78 6.16 14.45
N VAL A 59 8.28 7.33 14.06
CA VAL A 59 7.14 7.99 14.71
C VAL A 59 5.87 7.60 13.97
N ASN A 60 4.86 7.10 14.69
CA ASN A 60 3.50 6.86 14.15
C ASN A 60 2.52 7.78 14.89
N SER A 61 2.52 9.06 14.52
CA SER A 61 1.77 10.13 15.20
C SER A 61 0.48 10.53 14.48
N HIS A 62 0.12 9.84 13.40
CA HIS A 62 -0.92 10.23 12.43
C HIS A 62 -0.64 11.55 11.68
N ARG A 63 0.56 12.12 11.83
CA ARG A 63 1.00 13.20 10.94
C ARG A 63 1.47 12.57 9.64
N ALA A 64 1.00 13.10 8.52
CA ALA A 64 1.33 12.59 7.19
C ALA A 64 2.84 12.45 6.95
N VAL A 65 3.66 13.40 7.44
CA VAL A 65 5.13 13.33 7.32
C VAL A 65 5.72 12.14 8.06
N ASP A 66 5.23 11.86 9.27
CA ASP A 66 5.71 10.76 10.11
C ASP A 66 5.27 9.42 9.51
N ASP A 67 4.05 9.34 8.99
CA ASP A 67 3.52 8.15 8.31
C ASP A 67 4.26 7.83 7.01
N VAL A 68 4.72 8.84 6.26
CA VAL A 68 5.57 8.65 5.07
C VAL A 68 6.91 8.04 5.46
N LEU A 69 7.59 8.60 6.47
CA LEU A 69 8.87 8.08 6.95
C LEU A 69 8.73 6.64 7.47
N ALA A 70 7.67 6.37 8.23
CA ALA A 70 7.38 5.02 8.71
C ALA A 70 7.07 4.04 7.57
N THR A 71 6.32 4.48 6.55
CA THR A 71 6.02 3.67 5.35
C THR A 71 7.30 3.30 4.60
N VAL A 72 8.25 4.25 4.45
CA VAL A 72 9.55 3.99 3.81
C VAL A 72 10.37 2.99 4.61
N ALA A 73 10.46 3.14 5.94
CA ALA A 73 11.19 2.19 6.78
C ALA A 73 10.58 0.77 6.72
N VAL A 74 9.24 0.66 6.68
CA VAL A 74 8.55 -0.62 6.49
C VAL A 74 8.87 -1.21 5.12
N MET A 75 8.92 -0.39 4.05
CA MET A 75 9.31 -0.84 2.71
C MET A 75 10.71 -1.45 2.69
N GLU A 76 11.67 -0.82 3.37
CA GLU A 76 13.05 -1.32 3.45
C GLU A 76 13.12 -2.67 4.16
N GLU A 77 12.35 -2.88 5.23
CA GLU A 77 12.29 -4.18 5.92
C GLU A 77 11.55 -5.24 5.11
N MET A 78 10.52 -4.85 4.34
CA MET A 78 9.89 -5.75 3.36
C MET A 78 10.90 -6.18 2.29
N GLU A 79 11.66 -5.25 1.72
CA GLU A 79 12.67 -5.59 0.71
C GLU A 79 13.72 -6.58 1.25
N LYS A 80 14.13 -6.44 2.52
CA LYS A 80 15.04 -7.37 3.22
C LYS A 80 14.43 -8.74 3.49
N GLU A 81 13.17 -8.78 3.92
CA GLU A 81 12.45 -10.03 4.16
C GLU A 81 12.32 -10.84 2.87
N LYS A 82 12.01 -10.17 1.75
CA LYS A 82 11.94 -10.75 0.42
C LYS A 82 12.03 -9.67 -0.66
N ASN A 83 13.03 -9.77 -1.52
CA ASN A 83 13.25 -8.89 -2.65
C ASN A 83 12.31 -9.28 -3.81
N ASP A 84 11.05 -8.89 -3.70
CA ASP A 84 10.03 -9.11 -4.72
C ASP A 84 9.06 -7.92 -4.89
N LEU A 85 9.39 -6.75 -4.32
CA LEU A 85 8.51 -5.56 -4.34
C LEU A 85 8.15 -5.11 -5.76
N GLU A 86 9.07 -5.24 -6.72
CA GLU A 86 8.82 -4.90 -8.12
C GLU A 86 7.65 -5.69 -8.73
N ARG A 87 7.41 -6.93 -8.26
CA ARG A 87 6.29 -7.76 -8.72
C ARG A 87 4.92 -7.25 -8.26
N TYR A 88 4.91 -6.33 -7.29
CA TYR A 88 3.70 -5.68 -6.77
C TYR A 88 3.45 -4.30 -7.39
N VAL A 89 4.32 -3.82 -8.28
CA VAL A 89 4.13 -2.54 -8.96
C VAL A 89 2.83 -2.57 -9.77
N ASN A 90 2.00 -1.56 -9.57
CA ASN A 90 0.69 -1.40 -10.17
C ASN A 90 -0.29 -2.57 -9.89
N LEU A 91 -0.09 -3.31 -8.79
CA LEU A 91 -0.94 -4.41 -8.35
C LEU A 91 -1.49 -4.15 -6.94
N PHE A 92 -2.80 -3.88 -6.82
CA PHE A 92 -3.44 -3.60 -5.52
C PHE A 92 -4.39 -4.73 -5.11
N GLY A 93 -4.26 -5.20 -3.88
CA GLY A 93 -5.16 -6.16 -3.26
C GLY A 93 -6.36 -5.49 -2.59
N TYR A 94 -7.56 -6.03 -2.79
CA TYR A 94 -8.77 -5.59 -2.09
C TYR A 94 -9.44 -6.75 -1.35
N ASN A 95 -10.10 -6.46 -0.22
CA ASN A 95 -10.81 -7.50 0.51
C ASN A 95 -12.08 -7.90 -0.27
N PRO A 96 -12.25 -9.17 -0.69
CA PRO A 96 -13.38 -9.60 -1.52
C PRO A 96 -14.75 -9.33 -0.89
N LYS A 97 -14.83 -9.28 0.45
CA LYS A 97 -16.07 -8.99 1.19
C LYS A 97 -16.54 -7.55 1.00
N TYR A 98 -15.61 -6.61 0.83
CA TYR A 98 -15.90 -5.17 0.79
C TYR A 98 -15.75 -4.58 -0.62
N GLY A 99 -15.02 -5.26 -1.51
CA GLY A 99 -14.73 -4.77 -2.85
C GLY A 99 -13.65 -3.68 -2.87
N ILE A 100 -13.57 -2.97 -3.99
CA ILE A 100 -12.67 -1.83 -4.16
C ILE A 100 -13.40 -0.58 -3.66
N GLU A 101 -12.74 0.21 -2.80
CA GLU A 101 -13.28 1.50 -2.37
C GLU A 101 -13.21 2.51 -3.53
N GLY A 102 -14.30 3.27 -3.75
CA GLY A 102 -14.30 4.34 -4.75
C GLY A 102 -14.14 3.88 -6.20
N LYS A 103 -13.59 4.77 -7.05
CA LYS A 103 -13.35 4.48 -8.46
C LYS A 103 -11.98 3.82 -8.64
N PRO A 104 -11.89 2.69 -9.36
CA PRO A 104 -10.60 2.06 -9.67
C PRO A 104 -9.66 3.01 -10.42
N ILE A 105 -8.37 2.99 -10.05
CA ILE A 105 -7.31 3.70 -10.78
C ILE A 105 -6.98 2.88 -12.02
N SER A 106 -7.14 3.46 -13.22
CA SER A 106 -7.03 2.74 -14.48
C SER A 106 -5.67 2.10 -14.75
N SER A 107 -4.59 2.64 -14.18
CA SER A 107 -3.24 2.09 -14.31
C SER A 107 -2.94 0.96 -13.32
N ILE A 108 -3.90 0.56 -12.48
CA ILE A 108 -3.74 -0.45 -11.44
C ILE A 108 -4.52 -1.71 -11.81
N THR A 109 -3.87 -2.85 -11.67
CA THR A 109 -4.54 -4.15 -11.66
C THR A 109 -5.03 -4.43 -10.24
N TYR A 110 -6.34 -4.58 -10.07
CA TYR A 110 -6.93 -4.94 -8.78
C TYR A 110 -7.20 -6.44 -8.70
N LYS A 111 -6.80 -7.09 -7.60
CA LYS A 111 -7.08 -8.50 -7.36
C LYS A 111 -7.69 -8.74 -5.98
N PRO A 112 -8.59 -9.73 -5.85
CA PRO A 112 -9.13 -10.13 -4.55
C PRO A 112 -8.01 -10.70 -3.66
N GLN A 113 -7.87 -10.13 -2.47
CA GLN A 113 -6.86 -10.53 -1.47
C GLN A 113 -7.55 -10.78 -0.12
N PRO A 114 -7.89 -12.04 0.21
CA PRO A 114 -8.43 -12.40 1.52
C PRO A 114 -7.34 -12.29 2.61
N TYR A 115 -7.73 -12.31 3.89
CA TYR A 115 -6.77 -12.17 5.00
C TYR A 115 -5.76 -13.32 5.13
N ASN A 116 -6.07 -14.50 4.58
CA ASN A 116 -5.21 -15.67 4.61
C ASN A 116 -4.89 -16.09 3.16
N PRO A 117 -4.00 -15.36 2.45
CA PRO A 117 -3.61 -15.74 1.10
C PRO A 117 -2.78 -17.04 1.13
N VAL A 118 -3.06 -17.94 0.19
CA VAL A 118 -2.33 -19.22 0.04
C VAL A 118 -1.03 -19.05 -0.76
N LYS A 119 -1.02 -18.05 -1.65
CA LYS A 119 0.11 -17.65 -2.49
C LYS A 119 0.13 -16.12 -2.60
N PRO A 120 1.29 -15.50 -2.87
CA PRO A 120 1.38 -14.07 -3.13
C PRO A 120 0.42 -13.60 -4.23
N LEU A 121 -0.11 -12.39 -4.11
CA LEU A 121 -1.13 -11.83 -5.00
C LEU A 121 -0.65 -11.71 -6.46
N TYR A 122 0.65 -11.48 -6.67
CA TYR A 122 1.23 -11.42 -8.01
C TYR A 122 1.32 -12.80 -8.68
N GLU A 123 1.14 -13.90 -7.94
CA GLU A 123 1.02 -15.28 -8.46
C GLU A 123 -0.43 -15.73 -8.58
N ALA A 124 -1.37 -14.93 -8.07
CA ALA A 124 -2.79 -15.25 -7.98
C ALA A 124 -3.47 -15.39 -9.34
#